data_AF-A0A6A2FLM6-F1
#
_entry.id   AF-A0A6A2FLM6-F1
#
_cell.length_a   1.000
_cell.length_b   1.000
_cell.length_c   1.000
_cell.angle_alpha   90.00
_cell.angle_beta   90.00
_cell.angle_gamma   90.00
#
_symmetry.space_group_name_H-M   'P 1'
#
loop_
_entity.id
_entity.type
_entity.pdbx_description
1 polymer ?
#
loop_
_entity_poly.entity_id
_entity_poly.type
_entity_poly.pdbx_seq_one_letter_code
_entity_poly.pdbx_strand_id
1 'polypeptide(L)'
;MATTYPYTQQAMLVNSIMSTTVVSIMGGMQVAQITFTTAAGNLGEITLSPVQPSASNVEFKRGEQVLQIANITFRAQFGFDQGQVTCNGSATDQNGQNSAPFNAQIASWS
;
A
#
# COMPACT_ATOMS: atom_id res chain seq x y z
N MET A 1 -10.28 21.23 2.74
CA MET A 1 -9.03 21.72 2.11
C MET A 1 -8.83 20.80 0.93
N ALA A 2 -8.61 21.29 -0.29
CA ALA A 2 -8.38 20.39 -1.42
C ALA A 2 -7.04 19.67 -1.23
N THR A 3 -7.03 18.34 -1.45
CA THR A 3 -5.79 17.57 -1.40
C THR A 3 -4.84 18.03 -2.52
N THR A 4 -3.59 18.34 -2.16
CA THR A 4 -2.56 18.71 -3.12
C THR A 4 -1.83 17.45 -3.58
N TYR A 5 -1.73 17.26 -4.90
CA TYR A 5 -1.03 16.12 -5.49
C TYR A 5 0.41 16.50 -5.90
N PRO A 6 1.41 15.62 -5.70
CA PRO A 6 1.27 14.27 -5.16
C PRO A 6 1.01 14.26 -3.66
N TYR A 7 0.02 13.46 -3.25
CA TYR A 7 -0.28 13.19 -1.85
C TYR A 7 0.59 12.03 -1.38
N THR A 8 1.18 12.12 -0.18
CA THR A 8 1.99 11.03 0.39
C THR A 8 1.54 10.72 1.80
N GLN A 9 1.33 9.44 2.09
CA GLN A 9 1.07 8.94 3.44
C GLN A 9 1.88 7.69 3.72
N GLN A 10 2.37 7.60 4.95
CA GLN A 10 3.05 6.41 5.46
C GLN A 10 2.20 5.74 6.53
N ALA A 11 2.23 4.41 6.56
CA ALA A 11 1.59 3.62 7.60
C ALA A 11 2.44 2.40 7.95
N MET A 12 2.66 2.20 9.25
CA MET A 12 3.28 0.99 9.76
C MET A 12 2.28 -0.16 9.71
N LEU A 13 2.72 -1.26 9.12
CA LEU A 13 2.04 -2.55 9.19
C LEU A 13 2.64 -3.36 10.36
N VAL A 14 2.55 -4.67 10.28
CA VAL A 14 3.12 -5.60 11.26
C VAL A 14 4.58 -5.94 10.93
N ASN A 15 5.31 -6.42 11.93
CA ASN A 15 6.69 -6.93 11.78
C ASN A 15 7.65 -5.95 11.09
N SER A 16 7.52 -4.67 11.46
CA SER A 16 8.37 -3.57 11.00
C SER A 16 8.34 -3.32 9.48
N ILE A 17 7.25 -3.69 8.81
CA ILE A 17 6.99 -3.29 7.44
C ILE A 17 6.35 -1.91 7.44
N MET A 18 6.98 -0.96 6.76
CA MET A 18 6.41 0.36 6.47
C MET A 18 5.81 0.35 5.07
N SER A 19 4.59 0.85 4.93
CA SER A 19 3.98 1.17 3.64
C SER A 19 4.11 2.67 3.39
N THR A 20 4.56 3.04 2.20
CA THR A 20 4.55 4.43 1.71
C THR A 20 3.63 4.48 0.50
N THR A 21 2.54 5.23 0.61
CA THR A 21 1.59 5.43 -0.48
C THR A 21 1.78 6.84 -1.04
N VAL A 22 2.05 6.93 -2.35
CA VAL A 22 2.11 8.17 -3.10
C VAL A 22 0.96 8.17 -4.09
N VAL A 23 0.07 9.15 -3.99
CA VAL A 23 -1.05 9.35 -4.92
C VAL A 23 -0.73 10.52 -5.83
N SER A 24 -0.77 10.31 -7.13
CA SER A 24 -0.49 11.34 -8.15
C SER A 24 -1.61 11.40 -9.20
N ILE A 25 -1.70 12.50 -9.94
CA ILE A 25 -2.62 12.61 -11.08
C ILE A 25 -1.86 12.24 -12.35
N MET A 26 -2.22 11.14 -12.99
CA MET A 26 -1.67 10.70 -14.27
C MET A 26 -2.79 10.55 -15.29
N GLY A 27 -2.70 11.27 -16.41
CA GLY A 27 -3.74 11.23 -17.46
C GLY A 27 -5.13 11.65 -16.96
N GLY A 28 -5.20 12.54 -15.96
CA GLY A 28 -6.46 12.98 -15.36
C GLY A 28 -7.07 12.02 -14.33
N MET A 29 -6.38 10.94 -13.97
CA MET A 29 -6.82 9.97 -12.96
C MET A 29 -5.85 9.93 -11.77
N GLN A 30 -6.38 9.68 -10.58
CA GLN A 30 -5.57 9.43 -9.39
C GLN A 30 -4.93 8.04 -9.48
N VAL A 31 -3.61 7.96 -9.33
CA VAL A 31 -2.84 6.71 -9.33
C VAL A 31 -2.11 6.61 -8.00
N ALA A 32 -2.31 5.51 -7.28
CA ALA A 32 -1.64 5.23 -6.03
C ALA A 32 -0.49 4.24 -6.25
N GLN A 33 0.72 4.67 -5.90
CA GLN A 33 1.92 3.85 -5.85
C GLN A 33 2.23 3.53 -4.39
N ILE A 34 2.22 2.24 -4.03
CA ILE A 34 2.41 1.75 -2.68
C ILE A 34 3.72 0.98 -2.63
N THR A 35 4.72 1.52 -1.95
CA THR A 35 6.01 0.86 -1.73
C THR A 35 6.04 0.27 -0.31
N PHE A 36 6.47 -0.98 -0.20
CA PHE A 36 6.66 -1.67 1.07
C PHE A 36 8.15 -1.75 1.41
N THR A 37 8.55 -1.25 2.56
CA THR A 37 9.95 -1.23 2.98
C THR A 37 10.12 -1.86 4.36
N THR A 38 11.21 -2.59 4.55
CA THR A 38 11.69 -3.05 5.86
C THR A 38 13.07 -2.49 6.14
N ALA A 39 13.64 -2.81 7.30
CA ALA A 39 15.02 -2.46 7.63
C ALA A 39 16.05 -3.02 6.62
N ALA A 40 15.72 -4.14 5.94
CA ALA A 40 16.57 -4.70 4.90
C ALA A 40 16.47 -3.92 3.57
N GLY A 41 15.47 -3.06 3.40
CA GLY A 41 15.20 -2.22 2.22
C GLY A 41 13.81 -2.46 1.61
N ASN A 42 13.63 -2.07 0.35
CA ASN A 42 12.37 -2.22 -0.39
C ASN A 42 12.00 -3.71 -0.63
N LEU A 43 10.84 -4.18 -0.16
CA LEU A 43 10.30 -5.51 -0.49
C LEU A 43 9.67 -5.54 -1.88
N GLY A 44 8.97 -4.47 -2.25
CA GLY A 44 8.15 -4.46 -3.44
C GLY A 44 7.20 -3.28 -3.50
N GLU A 45 6.51 -3.20 -4.62
CA GLU A 45 5.64 -2.09 -4.94
C GLU A 45 4.36 -2.58 -5.61
N ILE A 46 3.24 -1.93 -5.30
CA ILE A 46 1.97 -2.11 -5.99
C ILE A 46 1.50 -0.76 -6.51
N THR A 47 1.12 -0.71 -7.79
CA THR A 47 0.46 0.45 -8.38
C THR A 47 -1.02 0.14 -8.59
N LEU A 48 -1.90 1.02 -8.12
CA LEU A 48 -3.35 0.95 -8.26
C LEU A 48 -3.89 2.20 -8.95
N SER A 49 -4.97 2.04 -9.70
CA SER A 49 -5.66 3.13 -10.40
C SER A 49 -7.16 2.84 -10.49
N PRO A 50 -8.01 3.78 -10.91
CA PRO A 50 -9.44 3.51 -11.12
C PRO A 50 -9.70 2.35 -12.10
N VAL A 51 -8.80 2.12 -13.05
CA VAL A 51 -8.89 1.04 -14.04
C VAL A 51 -8.48 -0.31 -13.43
N GLN A 52 -7.55 -0.29 -12.47
CA GLN A 52 -7.13 -1.46 -11.71
C GLN A 52 -7.15 -1.12 -10.21
N PRO A 53 -8.35 -1.12 -9.59
CA PRO A 53 -8.53 -0.58 -8.25
C PRO A 53 -8.09 -1.55 -7.16
N SER A 54 -7.73 -2.79 -7.50
CA SER A 54 -7.30 -3.76 -6.51
C SER A 54 -6.26 -4.73 -7.06
N ALA A 55 -5.46 -5.26 -6.15
CA ALA A 55 -4.62 -6.42 -6.37
C ALA A 55 -4.83 -7.42 -5.23
N SER A 56 -4.76 -8.71 -5.54
CA SER A 56 -4.96 -9.77 -4.56
C SER A 56 -3.91 -10.85 -4.73
N ASN A 57 -3.67 -11.57 -3.64
CA ASN A 57 -2.72 -12.69 -3.57
C ASN A 57 -1.32 -12.35 -4.09
N VAL A 58 -0.78 -11.21 -3.65
CA VAL A 58 0.57 -10.75 -4.01
C VAL A 58 1.54 -11.13 -2.89
N GLU A 59 2.66 -11.76 -3.25
CA GLU A 59 3.73 -12.09 -2.31
C GLU A 59 4.97 -11.25 -2.63
N PHE A 60 5.56 -10.63 -1.61
CA PHE A 60 6.88 -10.02 -1.68
C PHE A 60 7.82 -10.69 -0.69
N LYS A 61 9.08 -10.87 -1.11
CA LYS A 61 10.12 -11.50 -0.29
C LYS A 61 11.40 -10.70 -0.37
N ARG A 62 12.02 -10.46 0.79
CA ARG A 62 13.36 -9.88 0.88
C ARG A 62 14.12 -10.52 2.03
N GLY A 63 15.19 -11.24 1.70
CA GLY A 63 15.81 -12.16 2.65
C GLY A 63 14.80 -13.25 3.03
N GLU A 64 14.65 -13.50 4.33
CA GLU A 64 13.67 -14.45 4.86
C GLU A 64 12.31 -13.79 5.16
N GLN A 65 12.24 -12.45 5.17
CA GLN A 65 10.99 -11.75 5.44
C GLN A 65 10.02 -11.86 4.26
N VAL A 66 8.79 -12.27 4.56
CA VAL A 66 7.70 -12.45 3.60
C VAL A 66 6.56 -11.49 3.95
N LEU A 67 6.08 -10.76 2.94
CA LEU A 67 4.85 -9.99 2.97
C LEU A 67 3.85 -10.64 2.02
N GLN A 68 2.77 -11.18 2.56
CA GLN A 68 1.66 -11.72 1.81
C GLN A 68 0.50 -10.73 1.84
N ILE A 69 0.12 -10.18 0.69
CA ILE A 69 -1.05 -9.34 0.54
C ILE A 69 -2.20 -10.20 0.02
N ALA A 70 -3.20 -10.39 0.88
CA ALA A 70 -4.43 -11.07 0.51
C ALA A 70 -5.24 -10.19 -0.44
N ASN A 71 -5.41 -8.90 -0.09
CA ASN A 71 -6.11 -7.92 -0.89
C ASN A 71 -5.64 -6.50 -0.56
N ILE A 72 -5.43 -5.68 -1.58
CA ILE A 72 -5.21 -4.25 -1.46
C ILE A 72 -6.19 -3.54 -2.40
N THR A 73 -6.89 -2.53 -1.89
CA THR A 73 -7.94 -1.83 -2.64
C THR A 73 -7.74 -0.32 -2.58
N PHE A 74 -7.85 0.30 -3.74
CA PHE A 74 -7.85 1.72 -4.00
C PHE A 74 -9.27 2.17 -4.31
N ARG A 75 -9.72 3.17 -3.57
CA ARG A 75 -10.99 3.85 -3.82
C ARG A 75 -10.71 5.33 -4.01
N ALA A 76 -10.87 5.80 -5.23
CA ALA A 76 -10.99 7.21 -5.57
C ALA A 76 -12.25 7.35 -6.42
N GLN A 77 -13.14 8.28 -6.06
CA GLN A 77 -14.28 8.59 -6.91
C GLN A 77 -13.83 9.52 -8.04
N PHE A 78 -14.23 9.20 -9.27
CA PHE A 78 -14.01 10.07 -10.42
C PHE A 78 -14.58 11.47 -10.11
N GLY A 79 -13.75 12.51 -10.18
CA GLY A 79 -14.15 13.89 -9.94
C GLY A 79 -14.21 14.34 -8.48
N PHE A 80 -13.73 13.53 -7.51
CA PHE A 80 -13.62 13.93 -6.11
C PHE A 80 -12.17 13.94 -5.63
N ASP A 81 -11.84 14.90 -4.76
CA ASP A 81 -10.53 15.05 -4.11
C ASP A 81 -10.33 14.09 -2.91
N GLN A 82 -11.21 13.09 -2.77
CA GLN A 82 -11.17 12.14 -1.66
C GLN A 82 -10.90 10.71 -2.15
N GLY A 83 -10.15 9.98 -1.35
CA GLY A 83 -9.91 8.58 -1.61
C GLY A 83 -9.18 7.89 -0.47
N GLN A 84 -9.04 6.57 -0.59
CA GLN A 84 -8.38 5.74 0.39
C GLN A 84 -7.72 4.52 -0.24
N VAL A 85 -6.69 4.02 0.43
CA VAL A 85 -6.08 2.72 0.16
C VAL A 85 -6.12 1.88 1.42
N THR A 86 -6.67 0.68 1.30
CA THR A 86 -6.70 -0.32 2.38
C THR A 86 -5.95 -1.57 1.95
N CYS A 87 -5.14 -2.12 2.84
CA CYS A 87 -4.31 -3.29 2.60
C CYS A 87 -4.55 -4.33 3.68
N ASN A 88 -4.83 -5.56 3.26
CA ASN A 88 -5.03 -6.71 4.11
C ASN A 88 -4.07 -7.83 3.70
N GLY A 89 -3.52 -8.51 4.70
CA GLY A 89 -2.54 -9.55 4.47
C GLY A 89 -1.93 -10.06 5.76
N SER A 90 -0.75 -10.65 5.63
CA SER A 90 0.09 -11.05 6.74
C SER A 90 1.55 -10.81 6.40
N ALA A 91 2.39 -10.62 7.40
CA ALA A 91 3.83 -10.56 7.20
C ALA A 91 4.58 -11.31 8.29
N THR A 92 5.74 -11.86 7.95
CA THR A 92 6.69 -12.44 8.90
C THR A 92 7.64 -11.38 9.45
N ASP A 93 8.37 -11.71 10.51
CA ASP A 93 9.56 -10.98 10.93
C ASP A 93 10.73 -11.17 9.96
N GLN A 94 11.88 -10.57 10.29
CA GLN A 94 13.09 -10.59 9.46
C GLN A 94 13.70 -11.98 9.26
N ASN A 95 13.35 -12.95 10.10
CA ASN A 95 13.84 -14.33 10.06
C ASN A 95 12.81 -15.28 9.41
N GLY A 96 11.80 -14.73 8.72
CA GLY A 96 10.72 -15.52 8.13
C GLY A 96 9.77 -16.17 9.14
N GLN A 97 9.80 -15.74 10.40
CA GLN A 97 9.03 -16.32 11.50
C GLN A 97 7.92 -15.38 11.97
N ASN A 98 7.13 -15.83 12.95
CA ASN A 98 6.13 -14.99 13.64
C ASN A 98 5.17 -14.26 12.69
N SER A 99 4.59 -14.99 11.74
CA SER A 99 3.61 -14.42 10.81
C SER A 99 2.44 -13.80 11.56
N ALA A 100 2.22 -12.51 11.33
CA ALA A 100 1.14 -11.75 11.93
C ALA A 100 0.20 -11.23 10.83
N PRO A 101 -1.14 -11.38 10.98
CA PRO A 101 -2.09 -10.78 10.07
C PRO A 101 -2.21 -9.27 10.31
N PHE A 102 -2.60 -8.53 9.27
CA PHE A 102 -2.93 -7.12 9.35
C PHE A 102 -4.12 -6.76 8.46
N ASN A 103 -4.84 -5.72 8.86
CA ASN A 103 -5.83 -5.06 8.03
C ASN A 103 -5.75 -3.57 8.34
N ALA A 104 -5.21 -2.79 7.40
CA ALA A 104 -4.84 -1.40 7.63
C ALA A 104 -5.34 -0.49 6.51
N GLN A 105 -5.82 0.68 6.90
CA GLN A 105 -5.93 1.82 6.00
C GLN A 105 -4.55 2.48 5.91
N ILE A 106 -3.89 2.32 4.76
CA ILE A 106 -2.52 2.77 4.55
C ILE A 106 -2.44 4.17 3.94
N ALA A 107 -3.55 4.63 3.34
CA ALA A 107 -3.70 6.00 2.87
C ALA A 107 -5.16 6.47 2.92
N SER A 108 -5.37 7.76 3.17
CA SER A 108 -6.65 8.44 3.02
C SER A 108 -6.49 9.95 2.88
N TRP A 109 -7.18 10.54 1.91
CA TRP A 109 -7.14 11.97 1.61
C TRP A 109 -8.54 12.52 1.34
N SER A 110 -8.71 13.84 1.48
CA SER A 110 -9.98 14.58 1.36
C SER A 110 -9.75 16.02 0.91
#